data_AF-A0A255EA58-F1
#
_entry.id   AF-A0A255EA58-F1
#
_cell.length_a   1.000
_cell.length_b   1.000
_cell.length_c   1.000
_cell.angle_alpha   90.00
_cell.angle_beta   90.00
_cell.angle_gamma   90.00
#
_symmetry.space_group_name_H-M   'P 1'
#
loop_
_entity.id
_entity.type
_entity.pdbx_description
1 polymer ?
#
loop_
_entity_poly.entity_id
_entity_poly.type
_entity_poly.pdbx_seq_one_letter_code
_entity_poly.pdbx_strand_id
1 'polypeptide(L)'
;MEPDWTSLIEQARQAARRAYARYSELQVGAAALTDQGRVVTGCNVENASYGLTLCAECILVGNLRLSGGERLVAVAVAGPDGQLIPPCGRCRQVLLEHAAEDGQLLTADGPIMITALLPGSFGEGFLPDRRASSQAVAGPVGAELRAAIQAMPKVALHDHLDGGLRPQAMIELAAAAGHDLPTTDPAELATWFFAAADSGSLPRYLETFDHTVACLQTAEALTRVAYEWVLDLAADNVVYGEARWAPTQHEAGGLTLVDAVRAVGEGLRRGSAETGMVAGQLLTGMRQDHRSDEVAQLVVDRVDDTIVGFDLAGPEAGFPPSGHAAAFDLLRSHGCPVTIHAGEAAGLESIEDALERGARRLGHGVRLVDDLAAEGPGEVATRVAAEGIVLEVCPSSNLQTGIAETMAEHPFGQLWQAGLPVTVSCDNRLMSRTTMTRELTLVAETFGLGLADLQELQQRALAAGFAPESVKVAVAERLA
;
A
#
# COMPACT_ATOMS: atom_id res chain seq x y z
N MET A 1 18.16 5.62 43.73
CA MET A 1 17.43 6.42 44.76
C MET A 1 16.81 5.43 45.72
N GLU A 2 16.99 5.58 47.03
CA GLU A 2 16.40 4.61 47.99
C GLU A 2 14.89 4.87 48.13
N PRO A 3 14.01 3.87 47.92
CA PRO A 3 12.57 4.09 47.95
C PRO A 3 12.03 4.28 49.37
N ASP A 4 11.20 5.31 49.57
CA ASP A 4 10.36 5.40 50.77
C ASP A 4 9.14 4.49 50.62
N TRP A 5 9.30 3.23 51.05
CA TRP A 5 8.25 2.22 51.00
C TRP A 5 7.01 2.57 51.83
N THR A 6 7.18 3.30 52.93
CA THR A 6 6.06 3.71 53.78
C THR A 6 5.17 4.71 53.02
N SER A 7 5.80 5.67 52.34
CA SER A 7 5.10 6.63 51.48
C SER A 7 4.42 5.95 50.29
N LEU A 8 5.08 4.99 49.63
CA LEU A 8 4.50 4.26 48.51
C LEU A 8 3.28 3.42 48.92
N ILE A 9 3.33 2.74 50.08
CA ILE A 9 2.16 2.01 50.61
C ILE A 9 1.01 2.99 50.87
N GLU A 10 1.29 4.14 51.49
CA GLU A 10 0.25 5.13 51.79
C GLU A 10 -0.42 5.65 50.52
N GLN A 11 0.37 5.93 49.47
CA GLN A 11 -0.16 6.38 48.19
C GLN A 11 -0.95 5.29 47.46
N ALA A 12 -0.49 4.05 47.50
CA ALA A 12 -1.24 2.90 46.97
C ALA A 12 -2.58 2.73 47.72
N ARG A 13 -2.57 2.86 49.03
CA ARG A 13 -3.77 2.80 49.89
C ARG A 13 -4.77 3.91 49.54
N GLN A 14 -4.29 5.14 49.33
CA GLN A 14 -5.14 6.26 48.92
C GLN A 14 -5.73 6.05 47.53
N ALA A 15 -4.97 5.48 46.60
CA ALA A 15 -5.48 5.11 45.28
C ALA A 15 -6.54 4.00 45.37
N ALA A 16 -6.32 2.97 46.21
CA ALA A 16 -7.27 1.88 46.41
C ALA A 16 -8.66 2.37 46.82
N ARG A 17 -8.73 3.38 47.70
CA ARG A 17 -10.00 4.00 48.13
C ARG A 17 -10.78 4.69 47.02
N ARG A 18 -10.15 4.96 45.88
CA ARG A 18 -10.75 5.57 44.68
C ARG A 18 -11.13 4.54 43.62
N ALA A 19 -10.84 3.26 43.85
CA ALA A 19 -11.15 2.19 42.92
C ALA A 19 -12.65 2.12 42.62
N TYR A 20 -12.99 1.93 41.35
CA TYR A 20 -14.34 1.55 40.95
C TYR A 20 -14.47 0.03 41.06
N ALA A 21 -14.87 -0.47 42.23
CA ALA A 21 -14.97 -1.89 42.54
C ALA A 21 -16.41 -2.29 42.91
N ARG A 22 -17.37 -1.98 42.03
CA ARG A 22 -18.80 -2.12 42.32
C ARG A 22 -19.27 -3.57 42.49
N TYR A 23 -18.62 -4.52 41.83
CA TYR A 23 -19.13 -5.88 41.69
C TYR A 23 -18.47 -6.84 42.66
N SER A 24 -17.13 -6.80 42.81
CA SER A 24 -16.43 -7.69 43.75
C SER A 24 -16.12 -7.04 45.09
N GLU A 25 -16.21 -5.71 45.18
CA GLU A 25 -15.78 -4.91 46.34
C GLU A 25 -14.26 -4.98 46.63
N LEU A 26 -13.48 -5.66 45.78
CA LEU A 26 -12.02 -5.72 45.89
C LEU A 26 -11.39 -4.41 45.41
N GLN A 27 -11.00 -3.57 46.36
CA GLN A 27 -10.30 -2.32 46.12
C GLN A 27 -8.78 -2.52 46.14
N VAL A 28 -8.12 -2.19 45.04
CA VAL A 28 -6.68 -2.29 44.86
C VAL A 28 -6.14 -0.97 44.33
N GLY A 29 -5.06 -0.50 44.93
CA GLY A 29 -4.30 0.64 44.46
C GLY A 29 -2.84 0.27 44.26
N ALA A 30 -2.19 0.97 43.34
CA ALA A 30 -0.77 0.84 43.05
C ALA A 30 -0.13 2.23 43.12
N ALA A 31 1.10 2.28 43.60
CA ALA A 31 1.94 3.47 43.59
C ALA A 31 3.37 3.08 43.18
N ALA A 32 4.02 3.92 42.38
CA ALA A 32 5.37 3.66 41.92
C ALA A 32 6.23 4.92 41.88
N LEU A 33 7.47 4.79 42.34
CA LEU A 33 8.53 5.78 42.18
C LEU A 33 9.21 5.58 40.82
N THR A 34 9.46 6.67 40.10
CA THR A 34 10.20 6.66 38.83
C THR A 34 11.68 6.97 39.05
N ASP A 35 12.51 6.64 38.06
CA ASP A 35 13.94 6.99 38.03
C ASP A 35 14.21 8.51 38.09
N GLN A 36 13.23 9.34 37.73
CA GLN A 36 13.25 10.80 37.87
C GLN A 36 12.69 11.31 39.21
N GLY A 37 12.37 10.42 40.15
CA GLY A 37 11.92 10.78 41.51
C GLY A 37 10.45 11.17 41.61
N ARG A 38 9.65 10.91 40.57
CA ARG A 38 8.20 11.19 40.55
C ARG A 38 7.43 9.99 41.07
N VAL A 39 6.27 10.23 41.69
CA VAL A 39 5.36 9.15 42.08
C VAL A 39 4.13 9.12 41.18
N VAL A 40 3.80 7.93 40.68
CA VAL A 40 2.62 7.66 39.84
C VAL A 40 1.72 6.68 40.56
N THR A 41 0.40 6.88 40.46
CA THR A 41 -0.59 6.01 41.12
C THR A 41 -1.64 5.49 40.14
N GLY A 42 -2.26 4.37 40.49
CA GLY A 42 -3.38 3.77 39.77
C GLY A 42 -4.28 3.00 40.73
N CYS A 43 -5.53 2.78 40.32
CA CYS A 43 -6.51 1.98 41.09
C CYS A 43 -7.30 1.11 40.12
N ASN A 44 -7.86 -0.01 40.58
CA ASN A 44 -8.63 -0.88 39.69
C ASN A 44 -9.98 -0.27 39.30
N VAL A 45 -10.41 -0.57 38.07
CA VAL A 45 -11.71 -0.20 37.52
C VAL A 45 -12.38 -1.44 36.99
N GLU A 46 -13.41 -1.89 37.71
CA GLU A 46 -14.20 -3.05 37.35
C GLU A 46 -15.18 -2.78 36.23
N ASN A 47 -15.55 -3.85 35.55
CA ASN A 47 -16.56 -3.85 34.51
C ASN A 47 -17.55 -5.01 34.75
N ALA A 48 -18.81 -4.83 34.36
CA ALA A 48 -19.82 -5.89 34.43
C ALA A 48 -19.39 -7.14 33.64
N SER A 49 -18.67 -6.93 32.53
CA SER A 49 -17.88 -7.97 31.89
C SER A 49 -16.52 -8.03 32.56
N TYR A 50 -16.35 -8.95 33.53
CA TYR A 50 -15.14 -9.03 34.35
C TYR A 50 -13.84 -9.12 33.54
N GLY A 51 -13.87 -9.72 32.34
CA GLY A 51 -12.71 -9.79 31.44
C GLY A 51 -12.17 -8.43 30.98
N LEU A 52 -13.00 -7.38 31.03
CA LEU A 52 -12.62 -6.00 30.70
C LEU A 52 -12.11 -5.20 31.90
N THR A 53 -12.03 -5.82 33.09
CA THR A 53 -11.55 -5.14 34.31
C THR A 53 -10.08 -4.73 34.16
N LEU A 54 -9.80 -3.47 34.49
CA LEU A 54 -8.45 -2.92 34.51
C LEU A 54 -7.89 -3.00 35.93
N CYS A 55 -6.73 -3.62 36.07
CA CYS A 55 -6.01 -3.71 37.34
C CYS A 55 -5.33 -2.37 37.67
N ALA A 56 -5.04 -2.15 38.95
CA ALA A 56 -4.44 -0.92 39.44
C ALA A 56 -3.09 -0.62 38.77
N GLU A 57 -2.29 -1.65 38.51
CA GLU A 57 -0.97 -1.57 37.88
C GLU A 57 -1.05 -1.20 36.40
N CYS A 58 -2.08 -1.67 35.69
CA CYS A 58 -2.31 -1.28 34.30
C CYS A 58 -2.68 0.21 34.20
N ILE A 59 -3.53 0.69 35.11
CA ILE A 59 -3.89 2.12 35.17
C ILE A 59 -2.71 2.98 35.62
N LEU A 60 -1.89 2.50 36.56
CA LEU A 60 -0.65 3.16 36.95
C LEU A 60 0.28 3.35 35.75
N VAL A 61 0.49 2.31 34.93
CA VAL A 61 1.33 2.40 33.73
C VAL A 61 0.71 3.30 32.67
N GLY A 62 -0.62 3.28 32.49
CA GLY A 62 -1.30 4.24 31.63
C GLY A 62 -1.05 5.69 32.07
N ASN A 63 -1.16 5.96 33.38
CA ASN A 63 -0.87 7.27 33.96
C ASN A 63 0.60 7.64 33.83
N LEU A 64 1.53 6.70 34.01
CA LEU A 64 2.97 6.90 33.80
C LEU A 64 3.24 7.39 32.38
N ARG A 65 2.63 6.75 31.37
CA ARG A 65 2.79 7.14 29.96
C ARG A 65 2.23 8.53 29.66
N LEU A 66 1.07 8.87 30.22
CA LEU A 66 0.50 10.23 30.07
C LEU A 66 1.33 11.33 30.72
N SER A 67 2.21 10.98 31.66
CA SER A 67 2.89 11.96 32.52
C SER A 67 4.41 12.00 32.39
N GLY A 68 5.01 11.22 31.48
CA GLY A 68 6.45 11.30 31.17
C GLY A 68 7.11 10.00 30.69
N GLY A 69 6.48 8.84 30.88
CA GLY A 69 6.96 7.56 30.35
C GLY A 69 8.29 7.06 30.94
N GLU A 70 8.68 7.54 32.11
CA GLU A 70 9.88 7.15 32.87
C GLU A 70 9.91 5.67 33.27
N ARG A 71 11.05 5.18 33.79
CA ARG A 71 11.17 3.80 34.28
C ARG A 71 10.77 3.69 35.75
N LEU A 72 10.09 2.60 36.11
CA LEU A 72 9.67 2.32 37.49
C LEU A 72 10.83 1.75 38.30
N VAL A 73 11.26 2.42 39.36
CA VAL A 73 12.33 1.93 40.25
C VAL A 73 11.80 1.22 41.49
N ALA A 74 10.59 1.56 41.95
CA ALA A 74 9.97 0.94 43.11
C ALA A 74 8.44 0.97 42.99
N VAL A 75 7.78 -0.15 43.25
CA VAL A 75 6.32 -0.32 43.11
C VAL A 75 5.74 -0.95 44.37
N ALA A 76 4.64 -0.40 44.88
CA ALA A 76 3.83 -0.99 45.94
C ALA A 76 2.38 -1.13 45.46
N VAL A 77 1.77 -2.29 45.71
CA VAL A 77 0.37 -2.58 45.38
C VAL A 77 -0.33 -3.00 46.67
N ALA A 78 -1.43 -2.33 47.01
CA ALA A 78 -2.07 -2.50 48.30
C ALA A 78 -3.59 -2.30 48.26
N GLY A 79 -4.27 -2.87 49.26
CA GLY A 79 -5.68 -2.60 49.57
C GLY A 79 -5.88 -1.30 50.37
N PRO A 80 -7.14 -0.92 50.67
CA PRO A 80 -7.49 0.30 51.40
C PRO A 80 -7.04 0.32 52.87
N ASP A 81 -6.68 -0.84 53.41
CA ASP A 81 -6.09 -1.06 54.74
C ASP A 81 -4.55 -1.06 54.72
N GLY A 82 -3.93 -1.01 53.54
CA GLY A 82 -2.47 -1.08 53.36
C GLY A 82 -1.93 -2.50 53.27
N GLN A 83 -2.80 -3.53 53.23
CA GLN A 83 -2.36 -4.90 52.97
C GLN A 83 -1.75 -4.98 51.57
N LEU A 84 -0.54 -5.52 51.47
CA LEU A 84 0.12 -5.72 50.18
C LEU A 84 -0.58 -6.81 49.38
N ILE A 85 -0.86 -6.53 48.11
CA ILE A 85 -1.55 -7.42 47.19
C ILE A 85 -0.61 -7.78 46.05
N PRO A 86 -0.32 -9.07 45.79
CA PRO A 86 0.57 -9.46 44.71
C PRO A 86 -0.06 -9.19 43.34
N PRO A 87 0.70 -8.67 42.35
CA PRO A 87 0.19 -8.48 40.99
C PRO A 87 -0.21 -9.78 40.30
N CYS A 88 -1.28 -9.72 39.50
CA CYS A 88 -1.70 -10.83 38.66
C CYS A 88 -0.71 -11.08 37.49
N GLY A 89 -0.82 -12.23 36.81
CA GLY A 89 0.11 -12.59 35.72
C GLY A 89 0.25 -11.53 34.63
N ARG A 90 -0.87 -10.95 34.16
CA ARG A 90 -0.86 -9.84 33.19
C ARG A 90 -0.12 -8.62 33.71
N CYS A 91 -0.37 -8.22 34.96
CA CYS A 91 0.26 -7.06 35.56
C CYS A 91 1.76 -7.25 35.79
N ARG A 92 2.21 -8.48 36.07
CA ARG A 92 3.64 -8.79 36.16
C ARG A 92 4.36 -8.50 34.84
N GLN A 93 3.78 -8.91 33.71
CA GLN A 93 4.30 -8.59 32.37
C GLN A 93 4.32 -7.08 32.11
N VAL A 94 3.21 -6.39 32.40
CA VAL A 94 3.10 -4.93 32.22
C VAL A 94 4.14 -4.15 33.05
N LEU A 95 4.28 -4.51 34.34
CA LEU A 95 5.27 -3.89 35.22
C LEU A 95 6.69 -4.16 34.76
N LEU A 96 6.99 -5.39 34.33
CA LEU A 96 8.31 -5.78 33.85
C LEU A 96 8.77 -4.91 32.68
N GLU A 97 7.90 -4.71 31.68
CA GLU A 97 8.23 -3.90 30.49
C GLU A 97 8.53 -2.43 30.82
N HIS A 98 8.03 -1.93 31.96
CA HIS A 98 8.12 -0.52 32.36
C HIS A 98 9.09 -0.28 33.53
N ALA A 99 9.64 -1.34 34.14
CA ALA A 99 10.56 -1.25 35.26
C ALA A 99 11.98 -0.86 34.84
N ALA A 100 12.70 -0.11 35.67
CA ALA A 100 14.15 0.00 35.54
C ALA A 100 14.80 -1.39 35.69
N GLU A 101 16.04 -1.54 35.22
CA GLU A 101 16.78 -2.81 35.33
C GLU A 101 16.91 -3.28 36.80
N ASP A 102 17.03 -2.32 37.72
CA ASP A 102 17.07 -2.51 39.17
C ASP A 102 15.70 -2.30 39.85
N GLY A 103 14.60 -2.25 39.08
CA GLY A 103 13.26 -1.95 39.58
C GLY A 103 12.72 -3.01 40.54
N GLN A 104 12.14 -2.56 41.66
CA GLN A 104 11.67 -3.41 42.75
C GLN A 104 10.16 -3.36 42.95
N LEU A 105 9.57 -4.49 43.36
CA LEU A 105 8.21 -4.57 43.89
C LEU A 105 8.27 -4.91 45.38
N LEU A 106 7.52 -4.18 46.21
CA LEU A 106 7.36 -4.52 47.62
C LEU A 106 6.40 -5.70 47.80
N THR A 107 6.85 -6.74 48.50
CA THR A 107 6.05 -7.89 48.90
C THR A 107 5.98 -8.01 50.42
N ALA A 108 5.17 -8.95 50.93
CA ALA A 108 5.09 -9.24 52.36
C ALA A 108 6.44 -9.68 52.96
N ASP A 109 7.30 -10.32 52.15
CA ASP A 109 8.63 -10.79 52.56
C ASP A 109 9.74 -9.75 52.32
N GLY A 110 9.37 -8.56 51.85
CA GLY A 110 10.27 -7.46 51.52
C GLY A 110 10.33 -7.13 50.02
N PRO A 111 11.17 -6.15 49.63
CA PRO A 111 11.36 -5.78 48.23
C PRO A 111 12.03 -6.90 47.44
N ILE A 112 11.50 -7.20 46.26
CA ILE A 112 12.11 -8.12 45.29
C ILE A 112 12.24 -7.43 43.94
N MET A 113 13.16 -7.93 43.12
CA MET A 113 13.29 -7.47 41.73
C MET A 113 12.01 -7.78 40.94
N ILE A 114 11.53 -6.82 40.14
CA ILE A 114 10.35 -7.03 39.29
C ILE A 114 10.59 -8.17 38.29
N THR A 115 11.84 -8.35 37.83
CA THR A 115 12.27 -9.47 36.97
C THR A 115 12.06 -10.85 37.62
N ALA A 116 12.07 -10.94 38.94
CA ALA A 116 11.85 -12.20 39.66
C ALA A 116 10.38 -12.62 39.70
N LEU A 117 9.43 -11.73 39.37
CA LEU A 117 7.99 -12.03 39.42
C LEU A 117 7.51 -12.94 38.29
N LEU A 118 8.23 -12.93 37.17
CA LEU A 118 7.88 -13.66 35.96
C LEU A 118 9.15 -14.19 35.25
N PRO A 119 9.75 -15.27 35.77
CA PRO A 119 10.91 -15.90 35.13
C PRO A 119 10.58 -16.39 33.72
N GLY A 120 11.45 -16.13 32.75
CA GLY A 120 11.21 -16.48 31.34
C GLY A 120 10.07 -15.68 30.70
N SER A 121 9.88 -14.44 31.15
CA SER A 121 8.87 -13.52 30.61
C SER A 121 8.98 -13.33 29.09
N PHE A 122 7.84 -13.05 28.49
CA PHE A 122 7.73 -12.73 27.07
C PHE A 122 8.22 -11.30 26.84
N GLY A 123 9.48 -11.12 26.45
CA GLY A 123 10.07 -9.81 26.15
C GLY A 123 10.06 -9.45 24.66
N GLU A 124 10.52 -8.24 24.34
CA GLU A 124 10.65 -7.74 22.95
C GLU A 124 11.44 -8.69 22.04
N GLY A 125 12.39 -9.46 22.57
CA GLY A 125 13.15 -10.46 21.81
C GLY A 125 12.34 -11.67 21.31
N PHE A 126 11.10 -11.85 21.79
CA PHE A 126 10.14 -12.83 21.26
C PHE A 126 9.15 -12.20 20.28
N LEU A 127 9.10 -10.88 20.20
CA LEU A 127 8.36 -10.19 19.15
C LEU A 127 9.18 -10.25 17.85
N PRO A 128 8.53 -10.40 16.69
CA PRO A 128 9.22 -10.21 15.43
C PRO A 128 9.79 -8.79 15.41
N ASP A 129 11.10 -8.71 15.16
CA ASP A 129 11.83 -7.45 15.22
C ASP A 129 11.33 -6.51 14.11
N ARG A 130 10.51 -5.52 14.49
CA ARG A 130 9.98 -4.50 13.57
C ARG A 130 11.06 -3.58 13.01
N ARG A 131 12.25 -3.53 13.63
CA ARG A 131 13.39 -2.74 13.13
C ARG A 131 14.36 -3.59 12.31
N ALA A 132 14.55 -4.88 12.63
CA ALA A 132 15.29 -5.78 11.75
C ALA A 132 14.50 -6.22 10.51
N SER A 133 13.17 -6.08 10.48
CA SER A 133 12.39 -6.13 9.23
C SER A 133 12.63 -4.89 8.34
N SER A 134 13.17 -3.79 8.90
CA SER A 134 13.55 -2.58 8.15
C SER A 134 15.06 -2.40 7.92
N GLN A 135 15.91 -3.31 8.44
CA GLN A 135 17.37 -3.28 8.29
C GLN A 135 17.99 -4.62 7.85
N ALA A 136 17.18 -5.53 7.32
CA ALA A 136 17.73 -6.60 6.50
C ALA A 136 18.27 -5.98 5.21
N VAL A 137 19.59 -5.83 5.13
CA VAL A 137 20.29 -5.78 3.85
C VAL A 137 19.74 -6.92 2.99
N ALA A 138 19.23 -6.59 1.80
CA ALA A 138 18.69 -7.47 0.79
C ALA A 138 19.27 -8.89 0.86
N GLY A 139 18.57 -9.77 1.59
CA GLY A 139 18.74 -11.20 1.47
C GLY A 139 17.74 -11.67 0.42
N PRO A 140 18.08 -12.67 -0.43
CA PRO A 140 17.10 -13.25 -1.33
C PRO A 140 15.91 -13.71 -0.48
N VAL A 141 14.72 -13.29 -0.85
CA VAL A 141 13.54 -13.91 -0.26
C VAL A 141 13.64 -15.40 -0.55
N GLY A 142 13.44 -16.22 0.48
CA GLY A 142 13.46 -17.66 0.32
C GLY A 142 12.48 -18.05 -0.80
N ALA A 143 12.86 -19.03 -1.62
CA ALA A 143 12.02 -19.52 -2.72
C ALA A 143 10.57 -19.82 -2.29
N GLU A 144 10.35 -20.11 -1.01
CA GLU A 144 9.05 -20.29 -0.36
C GLU A 144 8.15 -19.03 -0.40
N LEU A 145 8.65 -17.84 -0.05
CA LEU A 145 7.82 -16.63 -0.09
C LEU A 145 7.59 -16.19 -1.54
N ARG A 146 8.55 -16.34 -2.46
CA ARG A 146 8.26 -16.12 -3.89
C ARG A 146 7.18 -17.08 -4.41
N ALA A 147 7.22 -18.35 -4.04
CA ALA A 147 6.18 -19.32 -4.40
C ALA A 147 4.83 -18.96 -3.77
N ALA A 148 4.82 -18.48 -2.53
CA ALA A 148 3.61 -17.99 -1.87
C ALA A 148 3.03 -16.75 -2.56
N ILE A 149 3.88 -15.80 -2.97
CA ILE A 149 3.47 -14.64 -3.77
C ILE A 149 2.92 -15.10 -5.12
N GLN A 150 3.57 -16.05 -5.79
CA GLN A 150 3.05 -16.57 -7.06
C GLN A 150 1.65 -17.18 -6.87
N ALA A 151 1.44 -17.95 -5.81
CA ALA A 151 0.17 -18.61 -5.50
C ALA A 151 -0.91 -17.69 -4.91
N MET A 152 -0.55 -16.50 -4.38
CA MET A 152 -1.55 -15.60 -3.81
C MET A 152 -2.37 -14.92 -4.91
N PRO A 153 -3.66 -14.67 -4.70
CA PRO A 153 -4.49 -13.92 -5.63
C PRO A 153 -4.11 -12.43 -5.61
N LYS A 154 -4.07 -11.80 -6.78
CA LYS A 154 -3.54 -10.42 -6.95
C LYS A 154 -4.51 -9.49 -7.67
N VAL A 155 -4.30 -8.19 -7.52
CA VAL A 155 -5.03 -7.12 -8.22
C VAL A 155 -4.02 -6.21 -8.92
N ALA A 156 -4.27 -5.90 -10.20
CA ALA A 156 -3.43 -5.01 -11.01
C ALA A 156 -4.24 -3.80 -11.50
N LEU A 157 -3.95 -2.61 -10.97
CA LEU A 157 -4.71 -1.40 -11.32
C LEU A 157 -4.00 -0.52 -12.34
N HIS A 158 -2.69 -0.70 -12.52
CA HIS A 158 -1.85 0.11 -13.37
C HIS A 158 -1.01 -0.77 -14.28
N ASP A 159 -1.60 -1.15 -15.40
CA ASP A 159 -0.97 -2.00 -16.40
C ASP A 159 -1.44 -1.59 -17.80
N HIS A 160 -0.49 -1.15 -18.62
CA HIS A 160 -0.70 -0.66 -19.97
C HIS A 160 -0.88 -1.82 -20.95
N LEU A 161 -2.02 -1.84 -21.64
CA LEU A 161 -2.31 -2.86 -22.65
C LEU A 161 -1.29 -2.81 -23.80
N ASP A 162 -1.01 -1.59 -24.27
CA ASP A 162 -0.03 -1.24 -25.30
C ASP A 162 1.43 -1.36 -24.84
N GLY A 163 1.65 -1.55 -23.53
CA GLY A 163 2.93 -1.85 -22.90
C GLY A 163 3.13 -3.33 -22.53
N GLY A 164 2.14 -4.18 -22.81
CA GLY A 164 2.07 -5.56 -22.29
C GLY A 164 2.13 -6.65 -23.37
N LEU A 165 2.42 -6.32 -24.62
CA LEU A 165 2.35 -7.27 -25.74
C LEU A 165 3.37 -8.40 -25.60
N ARG A 166 2.98 -9.62 -26.00
CA ARG A 166 3.89 -10.75 -26.12
C ARG A 166 4.80 -10.54 -27.35
N PRO A 167 6.13 -10.71 -27.23
CA PRO A 167 7.05 -10.52 -28.35
C PRO A 167 6.69 -11.35 -29.60
N GLN A 168 6.27 -12.59 -29.42
CA GLN A 168 5.82 -13.46 -30.53
C GLN A 168 4.57 -12.89 -31.22
N ALA A 169 3.60 -12.38 -30.46
CA ALA A 169 2.40 -11.75 -31.03
C ALA A 169 2.75 -10.46 -31.77
N MET A 170 3.69 -9.66 -31.25
CA MET A 170 4.18 -8.47 -31.94
C MET A 170 4.78 -8.79 -33.30
N ILE A 171 5.60 -9.85 -33.41
CA ILE A 171 6.20 -10.25 -34.68
C ILE A 171 5.13 -10.59 -35.72
N GLU A 172 4.10 -11.33 -35.31
CA GLU A 172 2.99 -11.70 -36.19
C GLU A 172 2.13 -10.50 -36.60
N LEU A 173 1.84 -9.60 -35.66
CA LEU A 173 1.03 -8.40 -35.89
C LEU A 173 1.79 -7.36 -36.73
N ALA A 174 3.08 -7.16 -36.48
CA ALA A 174 3.93 -6.27 -37.26
C ALA A 174 4.05 -6.76 -38.71
N ALA A 175 4.24 -8.06 -38.93
CA ALA A 175 4.25 -8.64 -40.27
C ALA A 175 2.92 -8.43 -41.01
N ALA A 176 1.79 -8.56 -40.31
CA ALA A 176 0.46 -8.30 -40.87
C ALA A 176 0.24 -6.81 -41.20
N ALA A 177 0.80 -5.91 -40.37
CA ALA A 177 0.74 -4.46 -40.56
C ALA A 177 1.75 -3.92 -41.59
N GLY A 178 2.73 -4.74 -42.01
CA GLY A 178 3.84 -4.30 -42.84
C GLY A 178 4.81 -3.36 -42.10
N HIS A 179 4.93 -3.51 -40.78
CA HIS A 179 5.81 -2.74 -39.91
C HIS A 179 7.12 -3.49 -39.63
N ASP A 180 8.25 -2.79 -39.72
CA ASP A 180 9.56 -3.38 -39.42
C ASP A 180 9.84 -3.32 -37.91
N LEU A 181 10.24 -4.47 -37.35
CA LEU A 181 10.73 -4.58 -35.98
C LEU A 181 12.26 -4.65 -35.96
N PRO A 182 12.91 -4.28 -34.84
CA PRO A 182 14.37 -4.36 -34.69
C PRO A 182 14.94 -5.77 -34.89
N THR A 183 14.13 -6.80 -34.62
CA THR A 183 14.42 -8.21 -34.86
C THR A 183 13.10 -8.99 -34.93
N THR A 184 13.12 -10.16 -35.56
CA THR A 184 11.98 -11.10 -35.62
C THR A 184 12.20 -12.35 -34.76
N ASP A 185 13.25 -12.38 -33.93
CA ASP A 185 13.38 -13.38 -32.87
C ASP A 185 12.69 -12.88 -31.58
N PRO A 186 11.74 -13.63 -31.00
CA PRO A 186 10.99 -13.18 -29.82
C PRO A 186 11.86 -12.85 -28.60
N ALA A 187 12.93 -13.60 -28.36
CA ALA A 187 13.78 -13.43 -27.19
C ALA A 187 14.73 -12.23 -27.36
N GLU A 188 15.28 -12.05 -28.55
CA GLU A 188 16.03 -10.86 -28.91
C GLU A 188 15.14 -9.61 -28.87
N LEU A 189 13.90 -9.69 -29.35
CA LEU A 189 12.95 -8.58 -29.32
C LEU A 189 12.65 -8.17 -27.87
N ALA A 190 12.33 -9.12 -27.00
CA ALA A 190 12.15 -8.87 -25.57
C ALA A 190 13.41 -8.25 -24.90
N THR A 191 14.59 -8.55 -25.42
CA THR A 191 15.85 -7.94 -24.97
C THR A 191 16.04 -6.53 -25.47
N TRP A 192 15.68 -6.28 -26.71
CA TRP A 192 15.70 -4.95 -27.27
C TRP A 192 14.73 -4.00 -26.54
N PHE A 193 13.49 -4.44 -26.28
CA PHE A 193 12.48 -3.64 -25.56
C PHE A 193 12.96 -3.25 -24.16
N PHE A 194 13.46 -4.23 -23.39
CA PHE A 194 14.00 -3.97 -22.07
C PHE A 194 15.18 -2.98 -22.12
N ALA A 195 16.16 -3.21 -23.00
CA ALA A 195 17.33 -2.35 -23.12
C ALA A 195 17.00 -0.93 -23.65
N ALA A 196 15.95 -0.78 -24.45
CA ALA A 196 15.48 0.52 -24.91
C ALA A 196 14.83 1.31 -23.77
N ALA A 197 13.92 0.66 -23.01
CA ALA A 197 13.25 1.27 -21.87
C ALA A 197 14.22 1.61 -20.72
N ASP A 198 15.20 0.75 -20.45
CA ASP A 198 16.19 0.91 -19.38
C ASP A 198 17.38 1.83 -19.75
N SER A 199 17.32 2.51 -20.90
CA SER A 199 18.47 3.26 -21.43
C SER A 199 18.69 4.64 -20.79
N GLY A 200 17.77 5.11 -19.95
CA GLY A 200 17.76 6.49 -19.43
C GLY A 200 17.50 7.56 -20.50
N SER A 201 17.04 7.16 -21.68
CA SER A 201 16.77 8.05 -22.82
C SER A 201 15.28 8.03 -23.15
N LEU A 202 14.58 9.15 -22.88
CA LEU A 202 13.17 9.30 -23.22
C LEU A 202 12.86 8.99 -24.70
N PRO A 203 13.66 9.45 -25.69
CA PRO A 203 13.44 9.04 -27.08
C PRO A 203 13.48 7.54 -27.32
N ARG A 204 14.41 6.83 -26.68
CA ARG A 204 14.53 5.36 -26.78
C ARG A 204 13.37 4.64 -26.10
N TYR A 205 12.89 5.19 -24.99
CA TYR A 205 11.69 4.69 -24.31
C TYR A 205 10.46 4.85 -25.21
N LEU A 206 10.25 6.03 -25.80
CA LEU A 206 9.13 6.30 -26.70
C LEU A 206 9.18 5.47 -28.00
N GLU A 207 10.38 5.17 -28.53
CA GLU A 207 10.57 4.27 -29.67
C GLU A 207 9.91 2.89 -29.44
N THR A 208 9.85 2.43 -28.17
CA THR A 208 9.17 1.17 -27.85
C THR A 208 7.66 1.23 -28.14
N PHE A 209 7.02 2.37 -27.87
CA PHE A 209 5.60 2.57 -28.15
C PHE A 209 5.32 2.75 -29.64
N ASP A 210 6.25 3.32 -30.41
CA ASP A 210 6.11 3.38 -31.88
C ASP A 210 5.93 1.97 -32.48
N HIS A 211 6.66 0.97 -31.95
CA HIS A 211 6.52 -0.42 -32.39
C HIS A 211 5.23 -1.08 -31.88
N THR A 212 4.84 -0.90 -30.61
CA THR A 212 3.63 -1.54 -30.08
C THR A 212 2.37 -0.96 -30.70
N VAL A 213 2.28 0.37 -30.83
CA VAL A 213 1.13 1.06 -31.43
C VAL A 213 0.97 0.69 -32.90
N ALA A 214 2.07 0.58 -33.66
CA ALA A 214 2.02 0.15 -35.06
C ALA A 214 1.39 -1.26 -35.23
N CYS A 215 1.55 -2.15 -34.25
CA CYS A 215 0.95 -3.48 -34.25
C CYS A 215 -0.56 -3.48 -33.94
N LEU A 216 -1.11 -2.37 -33.44
CA LEU A 216 -2.44 -2.30 -32.82
C LEU A 216 -3.43 -1.43 -33.63
N GLN A 217 -3.32 -1.46 -34.97
CA GLN A 217 -4.14 -0.59 -35.84
C GLN A 217 -5.41 -1.27 -36.40
N THR A 218 -5.72 -2.50 -35.98
CA THR A 218 -6.95 -3.21 -36.39
C THR A 218 -7.72 -3.76 -35.19
N ALA A 219 -9.03 -3.96 -35.36
CA ALA A 219 -9.89 -4.50 -34.32
C ALA A 219 -9.45 -5.92 -33.91
N GLU A 220 -9.00 -6.74 -34.86
CA GLU A 220 -8.49 -8.09 -34.59
C GLU A 220 -7.22 -8.05 -33.73
N ALA A 221 -6.31 -7.11 -34.01
CA ALA A 221 -5.08 -6.94 -33.24
C ALA A 221 -5.37 -6.50 -31.80
N LEU A 222 -6.21 -5.48 -31.62
CA LEU A 222 -6.65 -5.00 -30.30
C LEU A 222 -7.37 -6.10 -29.51
N THR A 223 -8.29 -6.83 -30.15
CA THR A 223 -9.01 -7.96 -29.53
C THR A 223 -8.03 -9.04 -29.08
N ARG A 224 -7.05 -9.39 -29.92
CA ARG A 224 -6.05 -10.40 -29.60
C ARG A 224 -5.21 -9.98 -28.41
N VAL A 225 -4.66 -8.76 -28.42
CA VAL A 225 -3.76 -8.30 -27.35
C VAL A 225 -4.50 -8.14 -26.03
N ALA A 226 -5.74 -7.65 -26.03
CA ALA A 226 -6.59 -7.61 -24.84
C ALA A 226 -6.91 -9.01 -24.29
N TYR A 227 -7.19 -9.98 -25.15
CA TYR A 227 -7.36 -11.37 -24.75
C TYR A 227 -6.08 -11.96 -24.12
N GLU A 228 -4.93 -11.79 -24.78
CA GLU A 228 -3.64 -12.28 -24.29
C GLU A 228 -3.22 -11.61 -22.98
N TRP A 229 -3.55 -10.32 -22.80
CA TRP A 229 -3.32 -9.58 -21.56
C TRP A 229 -4.03 -10.23 -20.37
N VAL A 230 -5.30 -10.64 -20.52
CA VAL A 230 -6.03 -11.35 -19.46
C VAL A 230 -5.39 -12.71 -19.19
N LEU A 231 -5.00 -13.45 -20.23
CA LEU A 231 -4.34 -14.76 -20.05
C LEU A 231 -3.03 -14.64 -19.26
N ASP A 232 -2.21 -13.63 -19.56
CA ASP A 232 -0.92 -13.43 -18.90
C ASP A 232 -1.10 -13.05 -17.43
N LEU A 233 -2.02 -12.15 -17.11
CA LEU A 233 -2.30 -11.76 -15.75
C LEU A 233 -2.95 -12.90 -14.94
N ALA A 234 -3.88 -13.64 -15.54
CA ALA A 234 -4.48 -14.81 -14.89
C ALA A 234 -3.43 -15.90 -14.62
N ALA A 235 -2.46 -16.11 -15.52
CA ALA A 235 -1.35 -17.03 -15.31
C ALA A 235 -0.43 -16.59 -14.16
N ASP A 236 -0.38 -15.29 -13.86
CA ASP A 236 0.29 -14.73 -12.68
C ASP A 236 -0.62 -14.61 -11.44
N ASN A 237 -1.77 -15.30 -11.50
CA ASN A 237 -2.80 -15.38 -10.46
C ASN A 237 -3.41 -14.01 -10.08
N VAL A 238 -3.49 -13.10 -11.04
CA VAL A 238 -4.29 -11.88 -10.92
C VAL A 238 -5.77 -12.27 -11.07
N VAL A 239 -6.59 -11.84 -10.12
CA VAL A 239 -8.03 -12.13 -10.08
C VAL A 239 -8.87 -10.95 -10.55
N TYR A 240 -8.32 -9.74 -10.50
CA TYR A 240 -8.94 -8.51 -10.99
C TYR A 240 -7.87 -7.57 -11.58
N GLY A 241 -8.13 -7.03 -12.77
CA GLY A 241 -7.25 -6.05 -13.40
C GLY A 241 -7.96 -4.97 -14.19
N GLU A 242 -7.31 -3.80 -14.30
CA GLU A 242 -7.76 -2.66 -15.09
C GLU A 242 -6.71 -2.33 -16.16
N ALA A 243 -6.99 -2.68 -17.41
CA ALA A 243 -6.11 -2.39 -18.55
C ALA A 243 -6.26 -0.93 -18.96
N ARG A 244 -5.16 -0.17 -19.02
CA ARG A 244 -5.14 1.22 -19.52
C ARG A 244 -4.50 1.30 -20.90
N TRP A 245 -5.01 2.18 -21.74
CA TRP A 245 -4.54 2.37 -23.12
C TRP A 245 -5.23 3.60 -23.74
N ALA A 246 -4.65 4.17 -24.79
CA ALA A 246 -5.16 5.39 -25.41
C ALA A 246 -5.87 5.12 -26.76
N PRO A 247 -7.21 5.21 -26.84
CA PRO A 247 -7.95 4.96 -28.08
C PRO A 247 -7.51 5.80 -29.28
N THR A 248 -7.06 7.05 -29.05
CA THR A 248 -6.65 7.96 -30.11
C THR A 248 -5.39 7.52 -30.85
N GLN A 249 -4.62 6.57 -30.30
CA GLN A 249 -3.41 6.03 -30.95
C GLN A 249 -3.70 4.92 -31.98
N HIS A 250 -4.95 4.48 -32.13
CA HIS A 250 -5.31 3.29 -32.92
C HIS A 250 -6.20 3.58 -34.14
N GLU A 251 -6.24 4.84 -34.60
CA GLU A 251 -7.07 5.26 -35.73
C GLU A 251 -6.35 5.21 -37.10
N ALA A 252 -5.03 5.00 -37.14
CA ALA A 252 -4.25 5.08 -38.38
C ALA A 252 -4.62 3.96 -39.38
N GLY A 253 -5.11 2.82 -38.88
CA GLY A 253 -5.69 1.74 -39.69
C GLY A 253 -7.15 1.95 -40.12
N GLY A 254 -7.76 3.09 -39.77
CA GLY A 254 -9.14 3.43 -40.13
C GLY A 254 -10.21 3.02 -39.12
N LEU A 255 -9.81 2.59 -37.91
CA LEU A 255 -10.76 2.38 -36.81
C LEU A 255 -11.32 3.72 -36.33
N THR A 256 -12.60 3.71 -35.93
CA THR A 256 -13.11 4.79 -35.07
C THR A 256 -12.72 4.51 -33.61
N LEU A 257 -12.69 5.55 -32.76
CA LEU A 257 -12.47 5.36 -31.32
C LEU A 257 -13.44 4.33 -30.70
N VAL A 258 -14.70 4.33 -31.12
CA VAL A 258 -15.71 3.38 -30.63
C VAL A 258 -15.38 1.94 -31.06
N ASP A 259 -14.92 1.74 -32.30
CA ASP A 259 -14.54 0.41 -32.78
C ASP A 259 -13.32 -0.12 -32.02
N ALA A 260 -12.33 0.73 -31.76
CA ALA A 260 -11.16 0.37 -30.97
C ALA A 260 -11.56 -0.05 -29.53
N VAL A 261 -12.42 0.73 -28.86
CA VAL A 261 -12.87 0.44 -27.49
C VAL A 261 -13.64 -0.87 -27.39
N ARG A 262 -14.51 -1.14 -28.37
CA ARG A 262 -15.28 -2.40 -28.43
C ARG A 262 -14.38 -3.60 -28.74
N ALA A 263 -13.37 -3.43 -29.58
CA ALA A 263 -12.39 -4.49 -29.88
C ALA A 263 -11.61 -4.89 -28.63
N VAL A 264 -11.11 -3.92 -27.85
CA VAL A 264 -10.47 -4.20 -26.56
C VAL A 264 -11.45 -4.88 -25.60
N GLY A 265 -12.66 -4.34 -25.47
CA GLY A 265 -13.70 -4.92 -24.61
C GLY A 265 -14.03 -6.37 -24.94
N GLU A 266 -14.08 -6.73 -26.24
CA GLU A 266 -14.28 -8.11 -26.68
C GLU A 266 -13.13 -9.03 -26.27
N GLY A 267 -11.88 -8.59 -26.43
CA GLY A 267 -10.71 -9.35 -25.98
C GLY A 267 -10.73 -9.59 -24.47
N LEU A 268 -11.02 -8.55 -23.69
CA LEU A 268 -11.15 -8.66 -22.23
C LEU A 268 -12.24 -9.64 -21.83
N ARG A 269 -13.46 -9.52 -22.39
CA ARG A 269 -14.57 -10.45 -22.10
C ARG A 269 -14.22 -11.90 -22.42
N ARG A 270 -13.59 -12.15 -23.57
CA ARG A 270 -13.16 -13.50 -23.98
C ARG A 270 -12.14 -14.08 -23.01
N GLY A 271 -11.13 -13.29 -22.63
CA GLY A 271 -10.09 -13.71 -21.69
C GLY A 271 -10.66 -13.97 -20.30
N SER A 272 -11.56 -13.11 -19.83
CA SER A 272 -12.26 -13.26 -18.56
C SER A 272 -13.13 -14.51 -18.52
N ALA A 273 -13.84 -14.82 -19.62
CA ALA A 273 -14.66 -16.02 -19.71
C ALA A 273 -13.83 -17.32 -19.65
N GLU A 274 -12.61 -17.31 -20.20
CA GLU A 274 -11.72 -18.47 -20.20
C GLU A 274 -11.01 -18.69 -18.85
N THR A 275 -10.58 -17.60 -18.21
CA THR A 275 -9.70 -17.67 -17.03
C THR A 275 -10.43 -17.47 -15.71
N GLY A 276 -11.61 -16.85 -15.75
CA GLY A 276 -12.31 -16.36 -14.57
C GLY A 276 -11.70 -15.09 -13.95
N MET A 277 -10.63 -14.51 -14.51
CA MET A 277 -10.12 -13.20 -14.09
C MET A 277 -11.12 -12.11 -14.48
N VAL A 278 -11.42 -11.19 -13.56
CA VAL A 278 -12.25 -10.02 -13.87
C VAL A 278 -11.37 -8.95 -14.51
N ALA A 279 -11.78 -8.42 -15.66
CA ALA A 279 -11.05 -7.37 -16.36
C ALA A 279 -11.94 -6.17 -16.70
N GLY A 280 -11.42 -4.97 -16.51
CA GLY A 280 -11.99 -3.71 -16.99
C GLY A 280 -10.97 -2.92 -17.81
N GLN A 281 -11.43 -1.89 -18.51
CA GLN A 281 -10.57 -0.95 -19.24
C GLN A 281 -10.71 0.49 -18.73
N LEU A 282 -9.58 1.17 -18.64
CA LEU A 282 -9.46 2.60 -18.44
C LEU A 282 -9.11 3.23 -19.79
N LEU A 283 -9.91 4.22 -20.23
CA LEU A 283 -9.61 4.93 -21.46
C LEU A 283 -8.70 6.11 -21.14
N THR A 284 -7.50 6.09 -21.72
CA THR A 284 -6.45 7.06 -21.42
C THR A 284 -6.49 8.22 -22.41
N GLY A 285 -6.64 9.45 -21.90
CA GLY A 285 -6.31 10.65 -22.65
C GLY A 285 -4.80 10.87 -22.67
N MET A 286 -4.27 11.33 -23.81
CA MET A 286 -2.85 11.64 -23.95
C MET A 286 -2.59 13.13 -23.74
N ARG A 287 -1.67 13.46 -22.82
CA ARG A 287 -1.30 14.82 -22.42
C ARG A 287 -0.98 15.75 -23.60
N GLN A 288 -0.34 15.20 -24.62
CA GLN A 288 0.11 15.91 -25.82
C GLN A 288 -0.94 16.04 -26.92
N ASP A 289 -2.05 15.29 -26.87
CA ASP A 289 -2.97 15.13 -28.00
C ASP A 289 -4.16 16.10 -27.96
N HIS A 290 -4.40 16.81 -26.84
CA HIS A 290 -5.54 17.75 -26.66
C HIS A 290 -6.95 17.21 -26.99
N ARG A 291 -7.08 15.90 -27.28
CA ARG A 291 -8.34 15.18 -27.62
C ARG A 291 -8.91 14.38 -26.45
N SER A 292 -8.52 14.73 -25.22
CA SER A 292 -8.97 14.05 -24.00
C SER A 292 -10.49 14.15 -23.78
N ASP A 293 -11.13 15.18 -24.33
CA ASP A 293 -12.58 15.39 -24.28
C ASP A 293 -13.33 14.35 -25.12
N GLU A 294 -12.82 14.00 -26.30
CA GLU A 294 -13.34 12.89 -27.11
C GLU A 294 -13.27 11.56 -26.33
N VAL A 295 -12.13 11.28 -25.68
CA VAL A 295 -11.95 10.06 -24.88
C VAL A 295 -12.87 10.06 -23.64
N ALA A 296 -12.98 11.19 -22.95
CA ALA A 296 -13.89 11.35 -21.82
C ALA A 296 -15.36 11.13 -22.21
N GLN A 297 -15.76 11.57 -23.40
CA GLN A 297 -17.13 11.33 -23.90
C GLN A 297 -17.41 9.84 -24.08
N LEU A 298 -16.44 9.03 -24.54
CA LEU A 298 -16.59 7.57 -24.65
C LEU A 298 -16.84 6.91 -23.29
N VAL A 299 -16.18 7.40 -22.24
CA VAL A 299 -16.36 6.93 -20.85
C VAL A 299 -17.76 7.30 -20.33
N VAL A 300 -18.22 8.52 -20.58
CA VAL A 300 -19.56 8.98 -20.21
C VAL A 300 -20.66 8.21 -20.93
N ASP A 301 -20.50 8.01 -22.24
CA ASP A 301 -21.45 7.30 -23.09
C ASP A 301 -21.48 5.80 -22.80
N ARG A 302 -20.46 5.27 -22.11
CA ARG A 302 -20.28 3.85 -21.80
C ARG A 302 -20.45 2.99 -23.04
N VAL A 303 -19.70 3.33 -24.09
CA VAL A 303 -19.80 2.70 -25.42
C VAL A 303 -19.51 1.19 -25.43
N ASP A 304 -18.89 0.70 -24.35
CA ASP A 304 -18.68 -0.70 -24.01
C ASP A 304 -18.81 -0.88 -22.47
N ASP A 305 -19.30 -2.04 -22.01
CA ASP A 305 -19.59 -2.30 -20.60
C ASP A 305 -18.35 -2.63 -19.75
N THR A 306 -17.21 -2.90 -20.39
CA THR A 306 -15.93 -3.14 -19.71
C THR A 306 -15.23 -1.84 -19.28
N ILE A 307 -15.72 -0.67 -19.69
CA ILE A 307 -15.15 0.63 -19.29
C ILE A 307 -15.41 0.86 -17.79
N VAL A 308 -14.34 1.02 -17.03
CA VAL A 308 -14.42 1.28 -15.58
C VAL A 308 -14.02 2.70 -15.19
N GLY A 309 -13.35 3.44 -16.06
CA GLY A 309 -12.96 4.82 -15.77
C GLY A 309 -12.11 5.47 -16.85
N PHE A 310 -11.56 6.63 -16.50
CA PHE A 310 -10.68 7.43 -17.34
C PHE A 310 -9.28 7.53 -16.71
N ASP A 311 -8.27 7.61 -17.55
CA ASP A 311 -6.88 7.89 -17.17
C ASP A 311 -6.32 9.07 -18.00
N LEU A 312 -5.28 9.74 -17.50
CA LEU A 312 -4.50 10.70 -18.25
C LEU A 312 -3.01 10.32 -18.14
N ALA A 313 -2.37 10.10 -19.29
CA ALA A 313 -0.96 9.69 -19.39
C ALA A 313 -0.21 10.47 -20.48
N GLY A 314 1.05 10.12 -20.70
CA GLY A 314 1.96 10.82 -21.62
C GLY A 314 2.98 11.69 -20.87
N PRO A 315 3.71 12.58 -21.57
CA PRO A 315 4.78 13.37 -20.97
C PRO A 315 4.21 14.29 -19.88
N GLU A 316 4.62 14.09 -18.62
CA GLU A 316 4.08 14.85 -17.49
C GLU A 316 4.64 16.29 -17.44
N ALA A 317 5.96 16.43 -17.51
CA ALA A 317 6.64 17.72 -17.42
C ALA A 317 6.25 18.63 -18.60
N GLY A 318 5.65 19.78 -18.28
CA GLY A 318 5.21 20.76 -19.27
C GLY A 318 3.80 20.52 -19.84
N PHE A 319 3.12 19.43 -19.49
CA PHE A 319 1.76 19.14 -19.91
C PHE A 319 0.86 18.86 -18.70
N PRO A 320 0.49 19.88 -17.90
CA PRO A 320 -0.20 19.69 -16.63
C PRO A 320 -1.63 19.15 -16.82
N PRO A 321 -2.20 18.43 -15.82
CA PRO A 321 -3.59 17.96 -15.87
C PRO A 321 -4.61 19.07 -16.16
N SER A 322 -4.39 20.28 -15.68
CA SER A 322 -5.21 21.46 -15.96
C SER A 322 -5.39 21.77 -17.45
N GLY A 323 -4.47 21.34 -18.32
CA GLY A 323 -4.62 21.41 -19.78
C GLY A 323 -5.80 20.61 -20.33
N HIS A 324 -6.37 19.70 -19.54
CA HIS A 324 -7.47 18.80 -19.90
C HIS A 324 -8.72 19.07 -19.06
N ALA A 325 -8.87 20.28 -18.50
CA ALA A 325 -9.97 20.63 -17.59
C ALA A 325 -11.36 20.30 -18.14
N ALA A 326 -11.61 20.51 -19.45
CA ALA A 326 -12.90 20.19 -20.06
C ALA A 326 -13.27 18.70 -19.97
N ALA A 327 -12.30 17.81 -20.19
CA ALA A 327 -12.50 16.36 -20.05
C ALA A 327 -12.80 15.99 -18.59
N PHE A 328 -12.04 16.55 -17.64
CA PHE A 328 -12.26 16.27 -16.22
C PHE A 328 -13.57 16.84 -15.69
N ASP A 329 -14.00 18.01 -16.14
CA ASP A 329 -15.29 18.60 -15.76
C ASP A 329 -16.45 17.76 -16.31
N LEU A 330 -16.33 17.25 -17.54
CA LEU A 330 -17.29 16.32 -18.13
C LEU A 330 -17.40 15.04 -17.31
N LEU A 331 -16.28 14.38 -17.00
CA LEU A 331 -16.23 13.15 -16.20
C LEU A 331 -16.81 13.35 -14.79
N ARG A 332 -16.43 14.46 -14.13
CA ARG A 332 -16.92 14.81 -12.80
C ARG A 332 -18.43 15.03 -12.78
N SER A 333 -18.98 15.72 -13.78
CA SER A 333 -20.43 15.98 -13.88
C SER A 333 -21.27 14.70 -14.06
N HIS A 334 -20.66 13.61 -14.53
CA HIS A 334 -21.29 12.30 -14.70
C HIS A 334 -20.87 11.27 -13.65
N GLY A 335 -20.05 11.67 -12.67
CA GLY A 335 -19.58 10.78 -11.60
C GLY A 335 -18.64 9.66 -12.09
N CYS A 336 -17.99 9.84 -13.25
CA CYS A 336 -17.03 8.88 -13.76
C CYS A 336 -15.73 8.96 -12.93
N PRO A 337 -15.20 7.82 -12.45
CA PRO A 337 -13.95 7.81 -11.68
C PRO A 337 -12.75 8.06 -12.60
N VAL A 338 -11.73 8.69 -12.03
CA VAL A 338 -10.55 9.15 -12.75
C VAL A 338 -9.29 8.74 -11.99
N THR A 339 -8.32 8.17 -12.70
CA THR A 339 -6.92 8.11 -12.28
C THR A 339 -6.10 9.05 -13.17
N ILE A 340 -4.99 9.57 -12.67
CA ILE A 340 -4.12 10.51 -13.41
C ILE A 340 -2.67 10.15 -13.10
N HIS A 341 -1.85 9.94 -14.12
CA HIS A 341 -0.39 9.85 -13.94
C HIS A 341 0.13 11.16 -13.40
N ALA A 342 0.58 11.22 -12.16
CA ALA A 342 1.10 12.45 -11.57
C ALA A 342 2.09 12.14 -10.47
N GLY A 343 3.11 12.97 -10.31
CA GLY A 343 4.17 12.75 -9.35
C GLY A 343 5.13 11.65 -9.78
N GLU A 344 5.43 11.55 -11.08
CA GLU A 344 6.46 10.67 -11.63
C GLU A 344 7.62 11.54 -12.14
N ALA A 345 7.44 12.16 -13.31
CA ALA A 345 8.40 13.03 -13.96
C ALA A 345 8.25 14.52 -13.57
N ALA A 346 7.15 14.90 -12.91
CA ALA A 346 6.96 16.22 -12.29
C ALA A 346 6.72 16.10 -10.76
N GLY A 347 6.84 17.23 -10.05
CA GLY A 347 6.84 17.26 -8.59
C GLY A 347 5.45 17.33 -7.95
N LEU A 348 5.42 17.83 -6.71
CA LEU A 348 4.20 17.99 -5.93
C LEU A 348 3.13 18.84 -6.63
N GLU A 349 3.55 19.80 -7.45
CA GLU A 349 2.63 20.67 -8.22
C GLU A 349 1.75 19.88 -9.20
N SER A 350 2.28 18.79 -9.77
CA SER A 350 1.52 17.93 -10.67
C SER A 350 0.53 17.06 -9.91
N ILE A 351 0.92 16.59 -8.73
CA ILE A 351 0.04 15.87 -7.81
C ILE A 351 -1.10 16.79 -7.37
N GLU A 352 -0.81 18.01 -6.94
CA GLU A 352 -1.81 19.00 -6.54
C GLU A 352 -2.82 19.28 -7.66
N ASP A 353 -2.35 19.53 -8.89
CA ASP A 353 -3.25 19.75 -10.04
C ASP A 353 -4.11 18.50 -10.31
N ALA A 354 -3.54 17.29 -10.26
CA ALA A 354 -4.30 16.05 -10.40
C ALA A 354 -5.41 15.92 -9.32
N LEU A 355 -5.11 16.28 -8.08
CA LEU A 355 -6.10 16.31 -6.99
C LEU A 355 -7.19 17.35 -7.24
N GLU A 356 -6.86 18.54 -7.74
CA GLU A 356 -7.85 19.55 -8.15
C GLU A 356 -8.72 19.10 -9.32
N ARG A 357 -8.17 18.27 -10.21
CA ARG A 357 -8.94 17.65 -11.31
C ARG A 357 -9.84 16.51 -10.84
N GLY A 358 -9.71 16.07 -9.59
CA GLY A 358 -10.57 15.06 -8.98
C GLY A 358 -10.08 13.64 -9.18
N ALA A 359 -8.75 13.46 -9.31
CA ALA A 359 -8.12 12.15 -9.28
C ALA A 359 -8.55 11.38 -8.02
N ARG A 360 -9.03 10.14 -8.21
CA ARG A 360 -9.35 9.18 -7.14
C ARG A 360 -8.17 8.25 -6.86
N ARG A 361 -7.27 8.13 -7.83
CA ARG A 361 -5.99 7.44 -7.76
C ARG A 361 -4.94 8.26 -8.52
N LEU A 362 -3.69 8.12 -8.13
CA LEU A 362 -2.56 8.74 -8.81
C LEU A 362 -1.72 7.63 -9.44
N GLY A 363 -1.58 7.66 -10.76
CA GLY A 363 -0.61 6.85 -11.48
C GLY A 363 0.79 7.23 -10.98
N HIS A 364 1.51 6.27 -10.43
CA HIS A 364 2.75 6.46 -9.66
C HIS A 364 2.53 7.23 -8.34
N GLY A 365 2.48 8.57 -8.37
CA GLY A 365 2.37 9.42 -7.18
C GLY A 365 3.60 9.38 -6.26
N VAL A 366 4.72 8.81 -6.73
CA VAL A 366 5.90 8.52 -5.90
C VAL A 366 6.65 9.76 -5.42
N ARG A 367 6.54 10.88 -6.14
CA ARG A 367 7.06 12.20 -5.72
C ARG A 367 6.35 12.79 -4.51
N LEU A 368 5.24 12.20 -4.05
CA LEU A 368 4.63 12.57 -2.77
C LEU A 368 5.60 12.37 -1.58
N VAL A 369 6.63 11.53 -1.75
CA VAL A 369 7.70 11.35 -0.77
C VAL A 369 8.42 12.66 -0.45
N ASP A 370 8.48 13.61 -1.38
CA ASP A 370 9.12 14.91 -1.20
C ASP A 370 8.34 15.80 -0.19
N ASP A 371 7.09 15.44 0.09
CA ASP A 371 6.22 16.09 1.09
C ASP A 371 6.21 15.33 2.44
N LEU A 372 7.03 14.29 2.60
CA LEU A 372 7.20 13.59 3.89
C LEU A 372 8.41 14.16 4.65
N ALA A 373 8.16 15.09 5.58
CA ALA A 373 9.20 15.71 6.38
C ALA A 373 9.34 15.07 7.78
N ALA A 374 10.48 15.29 8.44
CA ALA A 374 10.77 14.77 9.78
C ALA A 374 9.80 15.30 10.86
N GLU A 375 9.23 16.48 10.66
CA GLU A 375 8.26 17.09 11.57
C GLU A 375 6.81 16.64 11.32
N GLY A 376 6.57 15.87 10.26
CA GLY A 376 5.26 15.39 9.83
C GLY A 376 5.04 15.51 8.32
N PRO A 377 3.96 14.94 7.77
CA PRO A 377 3.60 15.11 6.37
C PRO A 377 3.24 16.57 6.08
N GLY A 378 3.63 17.06 4.90
CA GLY A 378 3.22 18.36 4.38
C GLY A 378 1.76 18.37 3.94
N GLU A 379 1.36 19.46 3.28
CA GLU A 379 -0.04 19.72 2.94
C GLU A 379 -0.59 18.72 1.92
N VAL A 380 0.20 18.36 0.91
CA VAL A 380 -0.20 17.46 -0.18
C VAL A 380 -0.34 16.03 0.34
N ALA A 381 0.64 15.55 1.08
CA ALA A 381 0.61 14.22 1.70
C ALA A 381 -0.52 14.11 2.72
N THR A 382 -0.76 15.16 3.51
CA THR A 382 -1.90 15.23 4.44
C THR A 382 -3.23 15.13 3.69
N ARG A 383 -3.38 15.87 2.59
CA ARG A 383 -4.58 15.85 1.76
C ARG A 383 -4.81 14.48 1.11
N VAL A 384 -3.77 13.89 0.51
CA VAL A 384 -3.81 12.54 -0.08
C VAL A 384 -4.27 11.51 0.95
N ALA A 385 -3.69 11.54 2.15
CA ALA A 385 -4.06 10.62 3.23
C ALA A 385 -5.51 10.84 3.71
N ALA A 386 -5.93 12.10 3.89
CA ALA A 386 -7.26 12.44 4.40
C ALA A 386 -8.37 12.10 3.40
N GLU A 387 -8.13 12.30 2.10
CA GLU A 387 -9.08 11.98 1.02
C GLU A 387 -9.02 10.49 0.60
N GLY A 388 -8.01 9.75 1.08
CA GLY A 388 -7.82 8.33 0.75
C GLY A 388 -7.40 8.10 -0.71
N ILE A 389 -6.65 9.03 -1.30
CA ILE A 389 -6.22 8.96 -2.71
C ILE A 389 -5.11 7.93 -2.86
N VAL A 390 -5.37 6.88 -3.63
CA VAL A 390 -4.45 5.73 -3.73
C VAL A 390 -3.34 5.99 -4.73
N LEU A 391 -2.10 5.66 -4.35
CA LEU A 391 -0.92 5.73 -5.21
C LEU A 391 -0.70 4.39 -5.92
N GLU A 392 -0.72 4.39 -7.24
CA GLU A 392 -0.50 3.22 -8.09
C GLU A 392 1.00 3.09 -8.40
N VAL A 393 1.77 2.56 -7.45
CA VAL A 393 3.24 2.51 -7.55
C VAL A 393 3.67 1.37 -8.49
N CYS A 394 4.64 1.66 -9.36
CA CYS A 394 5.12 0.72 -10.38
C CYS A 394 6.64 0.56 -10.27
N PRO A 395 7.15 -0.27 -9.32
CA PRO A 395 8.54 -0.23 -8.88
C PRO A 395 9.59 -0.35 -9.98
N SER A 396 9.49 -1.35 -10.86
CA SER A 396 10.45 -1.50 -11.97
C SER A 396 10.38 -0.36 -12.97
N SER A 397 9.17 0.13 -13.29
CA SER A 397 8.99 1.27 -14.18
C SER A 397 9.61 2.53 -13.58
N ASN A 398 9.38 2.79 -12.30
CA ASN A 398 9.93 3.95 -11.60
C ASN A 398 11.46 3.96 -11.55
N LEU A 399 12.13 2.79 -11.53
CA LEU A 399 13.58 2.72 -11.73
C LEU A 399 13.98 3.12 -13.16
N GLN A 400 13.29 2.59 -14.17
CA GLN A 400 13.56 2.90 -15.58
C GLN A 400 13.31 4.37 -15.93
N THR A 401 12.33 5.01 -15.28
CA THR A 401 12.00 6.43 -15.48
C THR A 401 12.80 7.38 -14.58
N GLY A 402 13.74 6.86 -13.79
CA GLY A 402 14.71 7.66 -13.03
C GLY A 402 14.19 8.26 -11.73
N ILE A 403 13.13 7.69 -11.15
CA ILE A 403 12.65 8.07 -9.82
C ILE A 403 13.67 7.71 -8.74
N ALA A 404 14.28 6.54 -8.86
CA ALA A 404 15.34 6.05 -7.98
C ALA A 404 16.36 5.24 -8.79
N GLU A 405 17.61 5.24 -8.34
CA GLU A 405 18.68 4.47 -9.01
C GLU A 405 18.61 2.98 -8.62
N THR A 406 18.18 2.69 -7.40
CA THR A 406 18.07 1.32 -6.88
C THR A 406 16.72 1.09 -6.20
N MET A 407 16.28 -0.17 -6.13
CA MET A 407 15.05 -0.52 -5.42
C MET A 407 15.12 -0.13 -3.93
N ALA A 408 16.31 -0.17 -3.32
CA ALA A 408 16.49 0.18 -1.90
C ALA A 408 16.23 1.67 -1.62
N GLU A 409 16.46 2.53 -2.62
CA GLU A 409 16.20 3.97 -2.56
C GLU A 409 14.80 4.33 -3.03
N HIS A 410 14.03 3.35 -3.51
CA HIS A 410 12.73 3.60 -4.12
C HIS A 410 11.72 4.19 -3.10
N PRO A 411 10.98 5.27 -3.45
CA PRO A 411 10.08 5.98 -2.53
C PRO A 411 9.01 5.13 -1.83
N PHE A 412 8.65 4.00 -2.44
CA PHE A 412 7.69 3.02 -1.89
C PHE A 412 7.91 2.75 -0.40
N GLY A 413 9.16 2.51 0.04
CA GLY A 413 9.45 2.19 1.44
C GLY A 413 9.02 3.29 2.40
N GLN A 414 9.31 4.55 2.07
CA GLN A 414 8.95 5.71 2.88
C GLN A 414 7.44 5.94 2.87
N LEU A 415 6.81 5.86 1.69
CA LEU A 415 5.36 6.02 1.52
C LEU A 415 4.59 4.94 2.31
N TRP A 416 5.05 3.68 2.24
CA TRP A 416 4.48 2.55 2.98
C TRP A 416 4.62 2.75 4.50
N GLN A 417 5.81 3.11 4.98
CA GLN A 417 6.07 3.36 6.40
C GLN A 417 5.26 4.54 6.96
N ALA A 418 5.01 5.55 6.14
CA ALA A 418 4.16 6.69 6.48
C ALA A 418 2.66 6.33 6.54
N GLY A 419 2.28 5.09 6.19
CA GLY A 419 0.88 4.64 6.18
C GLY A 419 0.06 5.19 5.03
N LEU A 420 0.70 5.70 3.97
CA LEU A 420 -0.01 6.19 2.80
C LEU A 420 -0.67 5.03 2.04
N PRO A 421 -1.80 5.29 1.36
CA PRO A 421 -2.53 4.28 0.62
C PRO A 421 -1.82 3.97 -0.71
N VAL A 422 -0.79 3.12 -0.65
CA VAL A 422 -0.06 2.64 -1.83
C VAL A 422 -0.55 1.28 -2.30
N THR A 423 -0.43 1.04 -3.60
CA THR A 423 -0.60 -0.26 -4.27
C THR A 423 0.61 -0.52 -5.16
N VAL A 424 0.78 -1.75 -5.63
CA VAL A 424 1.89 -2.15 -6.52
C VAL A 424 1.31 -2.69 -7.82
N SER A 425 1.86 -2.29 -8.97
CA SER A 425 1.47 -2.77 -10.29
C SER A 425 2.67 -2.79 -11.26
N CYS A 426 2.48 -3.33 -12.47
CA CYS A 426 3.58 -3.55 -13.42
C CYS A 426 3.88 -2.35 -14.32
N ASP A 427 2.89 -1.51 -14.60
CA ASP A 427 2.92 -0.51 -15.66
C ASP A 427 3.11 -1.16 -17.05
N ASN A 428 4.33 -1.24 -17.58
CA ASN A 428 4.63 -1.74 -18.92
C ASN A 428 5.37 -3.09 -18.87
N ARG A 429 4.65 -4.22 -18.85
CA ARG A 429 5.25 -5.56 -18.64
C ARG A 429 6.35 -5.92 -19.65
N LEU A 430 6.17 -5.58 -20.93
CA LEU A 430 7.16 -5.87 -21.98
C LEU A 430 8.43 -5.03 -21.79
N MET A 431 8.27 -3.73 -21.56
CA MET A 431 9.35 -2.76 -21.39
C MET A 431 10.15 -3.01 -20.10
N SER A 432 9.47 -3.31 -19.00
CA SER A 432 10.10 -3.55 -17.70
C SER A 432 10.51 -5.02 -17.49
N ARG A 433 10.15 -5.92 -18.43
CA ARG A 433 10.34 -7.37 -18.32
C ARG A 433 9.89 -7.89 -16.96
N THR A 434 8.64 -7.61 -16.63
CA THR A 434 8.13 -7.88 -15.28
C THR A 434 6.75 -8.53 -15.26
N THR A 435 6.36 -8.98 -14.07
CA THR A 435 5.05 -9.55 -13.74
C THR A 435 4.63 -9.08 -12.34
N MET A 436 3.36 -9.23 -11.98
CA MET A 436 2.86 -8.85 -10.65
C MET A 436 3.59 -9.62 -9.55
N THR A 437 3.85 -10.91 -9.74
CA THR A 437 4.67 -11.72 -8.81
C THR A 437 6.07 -11.13 -8.66
N ARG A 438 6.70 -10.70 -9.75
CA ARG A 438 8.04 -10.10 -9.70
C ARG A 438 8.03 -8.75 -8.96
N GLU A 439 7.09 -7.86 -9.27
CA GLU A 439 6.99 -6.55 -8.60
C GLU A 439 6.74 -6.70 -7.09
N LEU A 440 5.80 -7.57 -6.70
CA LEU A 440 5.54 -7.85 -5.28
C LEU A 440 6.74 -8.51 -4.59
N THR A 441 7.47 -9.39 -5.28
CA THR A 441 8.70 -9.99 -4.75
C THR A 441 9.77 -8.93 -4.53
N LEU A 442 9.97 -8.00 -5.48
CA LEU A 442 10.97 -6.94 -5.38
C LEU A 442 10.72 -6.03 -4.17
N VAL A 443 9.49 -5.57 -3.98
CA VAL A 443 9.17 -4.72 -2.82
C VAL A 443 9.23 -5.50 -1.51
N ALA A 444 8.83 -6.78 -1.50
CA ALA A 444 8.91 -7.62 -0.31
C ALA A 444 10.35 -7.86 0.13
N GLU A 445 11.22 -8.22 -0.81
CA GLU A 445 12.65 -8.40 -0.60
C GLU A 445 13.33 -7.15 -0.07
N THR A 446 12.99 -6.01 -0.68
CA THR A 446 13.74 -4.77 -0.43
C THR A 446 13.28 -4.06 0.83
N PHE A 447 11.99 -4.08 1.13
CA PHE A 447 11.39 -3.33 2.23
C PHE A 447 10.89 -4.20 3.39
N GLY A 448 11.15 -5.52 3.31
CA GLY A 448 10.86 -6.46 4.39
C GLY A 448 9.38 -6.77 4.59
N LEU A 449 8.58 -6.77 3.52
CA LEU A 449 7.14 -7.06 3.60
C LEU A 449 6.90 -8.57 3.71
N GLY A 450 6.06 -8.96 4.67
CA GLY A 450 5.54 -10.32 4.79
C GLY A 450 4.27 -10.55 3.98
N LEU A 451 3.76 -11.79 3.97
CA LEU A 451 2.52 -12.13 3.25
C LEU A 451 1.31 -11.31 3.71
N ALA A 452 1.24 -10.94 4.99
CA ALA A 452 0.16 -10.10 5.52
C ALA A 452 0.18 -8.69 4.91
N ASP A 453 1.37 -8.08 4.79
CA ASP A 453 1.54 -6.77 4.16
C ASP A 453 1.19 -6.83 2.67
N LEU A 454 1.59 -7.91 1.98
CA LEU A 454 1.24 -8.14 0.58
C LEU A 454 -0.26 -8.34 0.39
N GLN A 455 -0.93 -9.06 1.30
CA GLN A 455 -2.38 -9.20 1.29
C GLN A 455 -3.07 -7.85 1.52
N GLU A 456 -2.54 -7.02 2.41
CA GLU A 456 -3.02 -5.65 2.61
C GLU A 456 -2.89 -4.80 1.34
N LEU A 457 -1.75 -4.88 0.63
CA LEU A 457 -1.59 -4.21 -0.67
C LEU A 457 -2.67 -4.65 -1.67
N GLN A 458 -2.98 -5.96 -1.74
CA GLN A 458 -4.00 -6.47 -2.66
C GLN A 458 -5.43 -6.06 -2.25
N GLN A 459 -5.73 -6.02 -0.94
CA GLN A 459 -7.02 -5.56 -0.44
C GLN A 459 -7.22 -4.06 -0.70
N ARG A 460 -6.17 -3.24 -0.49
CA ARG A 460 -6.17 -1.81 -0.84
C ARG A 460 -6.38 -1.61 -2.34
N ALA A 461 -5.68 -2.40 -3.17
CA ALA A 461 -5.86 -2.35 -4.62
C ALA A 461 -7.30 -2.71 -5.04
N LEU A 462 -7.89 -3.76 -4.47
CA LEU A 462 -9.29 -4.09 -4.76
C LEU A 462 -10.24 -2.95 -4.36
N ALA A 463 -10.06 -2.38 -3.18
CA ALA A 463 -10.89 -1.28 -2.69
C ALA A 463 -10.80 -0.03 -3.58
N ALA A 464 -9.61 0.25 -4.11
CA ALA A 464 -9.33 1.35 -5.03
C ALA A 464 -9.81 1.11 -6.47
N GLY A 465 -10.12 -0.14 -6.82
CA GLY A 465 -10.66 -0.52 -8.13
C GLY A 465 -11.93 0.25 -8.48
N PHE A 466 -12.09 0.58 -9.77
CA PHE A 466 -13.25 1.30 -10.30
C PHE A 466 -14.38 0.38 -10.77
N ALA A 467 -14.20 -0.94 -10.69
CA ALA A 467 -15.28 -1.89 -10.91
C ALA A 467 -16.47 -1.64 -9.97
N PRO A 468 -17.71 -2.00 -10.39
CA PRO A 468 -18.88 -1.92 -9.54
C PRO A 468 -18.69 -2.65 -8.21
N GLU A 469 -19.31 -2.14 -7.15
CA GLU A 469 -19.15 -2.71 -5.80
C GLU A 469 -19.52 -4.20 -5.73
N SER A 470 -20.52 -4.64 -6.47
CA SER A 470 -20.89 -6.06 -6.57
C SER A 470 -19.78 -6.94 -7.14
N VAL A 471 -19.00 -6.41 -8.09
CA VAL A 471 -17.85 -7.10 -8.67
C VAL A 471 -16.72 -7.14 -7.64
N LYS A 472 -16.44 -6.03 -6.96
CA LYS A 472 -15.41 -5.98 -5.92
C LYS A 472 -15.71 -6.94 -4.76
N VAL A 473 -16.96 -7.03 -4.30
CA VAL A 473 -17.36 -8.00 -3.27
C VAL A 473 -17.09 -9.43 -3.71
N ALA A 474 -17.44 -9.80 -4.96
CA ALA A 474 -17.19 -11.14 -5.48
C ALA A 474 -15.68 -11.45 -5.63
N VAL A 475 -14.87 -10.46 -5.98
CA VAL A 475 -13.41 -10.61 -6.03
C VAL A 475 -12.80 -10.68 -4.63
N ALA A 476 -13.35 -9.97 -3.64
CA ALA A 476 -12.85 -9.98 -2.27
C ALA A 476 -12.93 -11.39 -1.65
N GLU A 477 -13.97 -12.17 -1.97
CA GLU A 477 -14.09 -13.57 -1.58
C GLU A 477 -12.95 -14.45 -2.12
N ARG A 478 -12.35 -14.07 -3.25
CA ARG A 478 -11.19 -14.75 -3.84
C ARG A 478 -9.86 -14.27 -3.26
N LEU A 479 -9.81 -13.11 -2.59
CA LEU A 479 -8.62 -12.56 -1.92
C LEU A 479 -8.48 -13.01 -0.46
N ALA A 480 -9.57 -13.49 0.15
CA ALA A 480 -9.61 -14.04 1.50
C ALA A 480 -9.06 -15.48 1.52
#